data_AF-A0A949D423-F1
#
_entry.id   AF-A0A949D423-F1
#
_cell.length_a   1.000
_cell.length_b   1.000
_cell.length_c   1.000
_cell.angle_alpha   90.00
_cell.angle_beta   90.00
_cell.angle_gamma   90.00
#
_symmetry.space_group_name_H-M   'P 1'
#
loop_
_entity.id
_entity.type
_entity.pdbx_description
1 polymer ?
#
loop_
_entity_poly.entity_id
_entity_poly.type
_entity_poly.pdbx_seq_one_letter_code
_entity_poly.pdbx_strand_id
1 'polypeptide(L)'
;VFQVQISQRLSVPFRARPLDVYRALRALNPSPYMYYIDLGGEQIIGSSPEILVRAQGGQVVLRPIAGTRRRGHTPEEDAAMEAELLADPKERAEHVMLIDLGRNDVGRVARTGSVELTANMIVERYSHVMHIVSEVVGKLKSDLNFMDVFRATFPAGTLTGAPKVRAMEIITELETVKRGVYGGAVGYWGWNDEADLAIAIRTAIVKDGQLHVQAAGGVVADSVPELEWKETMNKCRALFRAVQEAVGGL
;
A
#
# COMPACT_ATOMS: atom_id res chain seq x y z
N VAL A 1 3.69 -15.82 -14.15
CA VAL A 1 3.46 -14.40 -13.75
C VAL A 1 4.81 -13.71 -13.71
N PHE A 2 4.87 -12.41 -13.95
CA PHE A 2 6.08 -11.59 -13.78
C PHE A 2 6.39 -11.35 -12.31
N GLN A 3 5.34 -11.09 -11.52
CA GLN A 3 5.42 -10.89 -10.08
C GLN A 3 4.15 -11.41 -9.42
N VAL A 4 4.28 -11.92 -8.18
CA VAL A 4 3.15 -12.24 -7.29
C VAL A 4 3.47 -11.79 -5.87
N GLN A 5 2.51 -11.17 -5.21
CA GLN A 5 2.63 -10.69 -3.83
C GLN A 5 2.06 -11.74 -2.90
N ILE A 6 2.90 -12.50 -2.20
CA ILE A 6 2.47 -13.54 -1.25
C ILE A 6 2.57 -13.00 0.17
N SER A 7 1.49 -13.16 0.93
CA SER A 7 1.37 -12.62 2.28
C SER A 7 1.34 -13.68 3.36
N GLN A 8 1.69 -13.27 4.58
CA GLN A 8 1.49 -14.05 5.78
C GLN A 8 0.77 -13.22 6.84
N ARG A 9 -0.11 -13.88 7.61
CA ARG A 9 -0.85 -13.27 8.71
C ARG A 9 -0.29 -13.74 10.05
N LEU A 10 0.04 -12.77 10.89
CA LEU A 10 0.50 -12.98 12.25
C LEU A 10 -0.63 -12.56 13.20
N SER A 11 -0.88 -13.39 14.20
CA SER A 11 -2.00 -13.20 15.13
C SER A 11 -1.50 -13.35 16.56
N VAL A 12 -1.93 -12.46 17.45
CA VAL A 12 -1.59 -12.50 18.87
C VAL A 12 -2.82 -12.20 19.73
N PRO A 13 -2.97 -12.84 20.90
CA PRO A 13 -4.00 -12.46 21.85
C PRO A 13 -3.84 -10.99 22.23
N PHE A 14 -4.95 -10.25 22.26
CA PHE A 14 -4.92 -8.81 22.47
C PHE A 14 -5.97 -8.39 23.51
N ARG A 15 -5.53 -7.63 24.52
CA ARG A 15 -6.35 -7.20 25.67
C ARG A 15 -6.27 -5.70 25.97
N ALA A 16 -5.39 -4.97 25.28
CA ALA A 16 -5.31 -3.51 25.43
C ALA A 16 -6.43 -2.83 24.62
N ARG A 17 -6.57 -1.50 24.74
CA ARG A 17 -7.56 -0.77 23.95
C ARG A 17 -7.06 -0.65 22.51
N PRO A 18 -7.88 -0.98 21.49
CA PRO A 18 -7.51 -0.80 20.08
C PRO A 18 -7.04 0.63 19.75
N LEU A 19 -7.66 1.64 20.37
CA LEU A 19 -7.29 3.04 20.19
C LEU A 19 -5.84 3.36 20.62
N ASP A 20 -5.30 2.65 21.62
CA ASP A 20 -3.92 2.85 22.07
C ASP A 20 -2.91 2.40 21.01
N VAL A 21 -3.22 1.34 20.27
CA VAL A 21 -2.40 0.91 19.12
C VAL A 21 -2.40 1.99 18.03
N TYR A 22 -3.54 2.63 17.75
CA TYR A 22 -3.60 3.74 16.80
C TYR A 22 -2.75 4.94 17.26
N ARG A 23 -2.84 5.31 18.54
CA ARG A 23 -2.06 6.41 19.13
C ARG A 23 -0.56 6.14 19.04
N ALA A 24 -0.12 4.94 19.41
CA ALA A 24 1.28 4.53 19.29
C ALA A 24 1.75 4.48 17.83
N LEU A 25 0.94 3.93 16.92
CA LEU A 25 1.27 3.86 15.50
C LEU A 25 1.43 5.26 14.89
N ARG A 26 0.56 6.20 15.25
CA ARG A 26 0.62 7.61 14.81
C ARG A 26 1.91 8.29 15.26
N ALA A 27 2.39 7.99 16.46
CA ALA A 27 3.63 8.56 16.99
C ALA A 27 4.87 7.94 16.32
N LEU A 28 4.88 6.62 16.12
CA LEU A 28 6.05 5.89 15.62
C LEU A 28 6.23 5.99 14.10
N ASN A 29 5.13 5.94 13.35
CA ASN A 29 5.15 5.83 11.90
C ASN A 29 3.97 6.60 11.27
N PRO A 30 3.98 7.94 11.28
CA PRO A 30 2.95 8.72 10.62
C PRO A 30 3.03 8.55 9.10
N SER A 31 1.88 8.37 8.45
CA SER A 31 1.75 8.29 7.00
C SER A 31 0.66 9.25 6.48
N PRO A 32 0.55 9.46 5.15
CA PRO A 32 -0.51 10.27 4.57
C PRO A 32 -1.93 9.75 4.89
N TYR A 33 -2.08 8.44 5.09
CA TYR A 33 -3.36 7.79 5.37
C TYR A 33 -3.34 7.05 6.72
N MET A 34 -3.70 7.77 7.77
CA MET A 34 -3.91 7.25 9.12
C MET A 34 -5.39 7.01 9.37
N TYR A 35 -5.78 5.84 9.86
CA TYR A 35 -7.19 5.55 10.15
C TYR A 35 -7.38 4.66 11.37
N TYR A 36 -8.47 4.93 12.08
CA TYR A 36 -9.06 4.09 13.12
C TYR A 36 -10.55 3.98 12.81
N ILE A 37 -11.02 2.77 12.49
CA ILE A 37 -12.41 2.49 12.20
C ILE A 37 -12.90 1.48 13.22
N ASP A 38 -13.94 1.85 13.96
CA ASP A 38 -14.60 0.99 14.93
C ASP A 38 -15.93 0.50 14.35
N LEU A 39 -15.99 -0.79 14.03
CA LEU A 39 -17.19 -1.47 13.54
C LEU A 39 -17.88 -2.27 14.67
N GLY A 40 -17.59 -1.93 15.94
CA GLY A 40 -18.11 -2.61 17.12
C GLY A 40 -17.32 -3.87 17.47
N GLY A 41 -17.63 -5.00 16.84
CA GLY A 41 -16.92 -6.26 17.10
C GLY A 41 -15.54 -6.37 16.43
N GLU A 42 -15.19 -5.39 15.61
CA GLU A 42 -13.97 -5.37 14.81
C GLU A 42 -13.44 -3.94 14.71
N GLN A 43 -12.13 -3.75 14.96
CA GLN A 43 -11.45 -2.46 14.81
C GLN A 43 -10.34 -2.57 13.76
N ILE A 44 -10.30 -1.59 12.86
CA ILE A 44 -9.33 -1.48 11.77
C ILE A 44 -8.42 -0.29 12.08
N ILE A 45 -7.12 -0.56 12.23
CA ILE A 45 -6.14 0.42 12.70
C ILE A 45 -5.00 0.45 11.70
N GLY A 46 -4.74 1.57 11.03
CA GLY A 46 -3.69 1.59 10.00
C GLY A 46 -2.99 2.93 9.80
N SER A 47 -1.82 2.82 9.19
CA SER A 47 -0.94 3.90 8.75
C SER A 47 -0.43 3.53 7.36
N SER A 48 -1.28 3.71 6.35
CA SER A 48 -0.96 3.32 4.98
C SER A 48 -0.11 4.38 4.29
N PRO A 49 1.02 4.01 3.67
CA PRO A 49 1.83 4.93 2.89
C PRO A 49 1.30 5.14 1.47
N GLU A 50 0.36 4.30 1.01
CA GLU A 50 0.05 4.17 -0.42
C GLU A 50 -1.43 4.43 -0.71
N ILE A 51 -1.67 5.30 -1.68
CA ILE A 51 -3.00 5.57 -2.24
C ILE A 51 -3.43 4.38 -3.11
N LEU A 52 -4.65 3.92 -2.94
CA LEU A 52 -5.26 3.02 -3.93
C LEU A 52 -5.73 3.82 -5.13
N VAL A 53 -6.59 4.82 -4.91
CA VAL A 53 -7.10 5.70 -5.96
C VAL A 53 -7.74 6.94 -5.35
N ARG A 54 -7.59 8.08 -6.03
CA ARG A 54 -8.35 9.30 -5.76
C ARG A 54 -9.16 9.67 -6.99
N ALA A 55 -10.44 9.95 -6.78
CA ALA A 55 -11.35 10.48 -7.79
C ALA A 55 -11.88 11.84 -7.30
N GLN A 56 -11.46 12.93 -7.94
CA GLN A 56 -11.81 14.29 -7.50
C GLN A 56 -11.87 15.24 -8.68
N GLY A 57 -12.90 16.10 -8.76
CA GLY A 57 -13.03 17.08 -9.84
C GLY A 57 -12.98 16.49 -11.25
N GLY A 58 -13.51 15.26 -11.43
CA GLY A 58 -13.47 14.52 -12.70
C GLY A 58 -12.08 13.97 -13.09
N GLN A 59 -11.13 13.95 -12.17
CA GLN A 59 -9.80 13.34 -12.36
C GLN A 59 -9.68 12.06 -11.54
N VAL A 60 -9.06 11.04 -12.15
CA VAL A 60 -8.65 9.79 -11.49
C VAL A 60 -7.14 9.84 -11.33
N VAL A 61 -6.67 9.64 -10.09
CA VAL A 61 -5.26 9.71 -9.73
C VAL A 61 -4.84 8.41 -9.06
N LEU A 62 -3.75 7.82 -9.56
CA LEU A 62 -2.99 6.75 -8.92
C LEU A 62 -1.58 7.25 -8.65
N ARG A 63 -0.99 6.87 -7.51
CA ARG A 63 0.41 7.18 -7.20
C ARG A 63 1.18 5.90 -6.88
N PRO A 64 1.67 5.17 -7.88
CA PRO A 64 2.50 3.99 -7.65
C PRO A 64 3.74 4.33 -6.83
N ILE A 65 4.09 3.43 -5.90
CA ILE A 65 5.26 3.54 -5.05
C ILE A 65 6.05 2.23 -5.16
N ALA A 66 7.34 2.33 -5.46
CA ALA A 66 8.30 1.22 -5.36
C ALA A 66 9.68 1.74 -4.98
N GLY A 67 10.60 0.83 -4.71
CA GLY A 67 11.93 1.20 -4.24
C GLY A 67 11.89 1.74 -2.81
N THR A 68 12.76 1.21 -1.96
CA THR A 68 12.88 1.72 -0.59
C THR A 68 14.34 1.86 -0.22
N ARG A 69 14.71 3.02 0.31
CA ARG A 69 15.95 3.20 1.08
C ARG A 69 15.62 3.84 2.42
N ARG A 70 16.46 3.57 3.43
CA ARG A 70 16.40 4.31 4.70
C ARG A 70 16.78 5.77 4.46
N ARG A 71 16.40 6.66 5.38
CA ARG A 71 16.96 8.01 5.39
C ARG A 71 18.43 7.99 5.79
N GLY A 72 19.22 8.87 5.19
CA GLY A 72 20.61 9.11 5.59
C GLY A 72 20.70 9.78 6.95
N HIS A 73 21.80 9.53 7.68
CA HIS A 73 22.09 10.21 8.94
C HIS A 73 22.60 11.64 8.72
N THR A 74 23.15 11.92 7.53
CA THR A 74 23.53 13.27 7.09
C THR A 74 22.88 13.62 5.74
N PRO A 75 22.79 14.91 5.37
CA PRO A 75 22.30 15.33 4.06
C PRO A 75 23.06 14.69 2.89
N GLU A 76 24.36 14.51 3.02
CA GLU A 76 25.23 13.91 2.01
C GLU A 76 24.94 12.42 1.86
N GLU A 77 24.78 11.70 2.98
CA GLU A 77 24.39 10.28 2.96
C GLU A 77 22.97 10.11 2.37
N ASP A 78 22.03 11.00 2.70
CA ASP A 78 20.67 10.96 2.19
C ASP A 78 20.61 11.20 0.68
N ALA A 79 21.41 12.13 0.17
CA ALA A 79 21.55 12.38 -1.27
C ALA A 79 22.22 11.21 -2.00
N ALA A 80 23.23 10.58 -1.39
CA ALA A 80 23.87 9.40 -1.95
C ALA A 80 22.91 8.21 -2.03
N MET A 81 22.08 8.00 -1.00
CA MET A 81 21.04 6.96 -1.00
C MET A 81 19.95 7.20 -2.04
N GLU A 82 19.54 8.45 -2.24
CA GLU A 82 18.62 8.83 -3.32
C GLU A 82 19.22 8.50 -4.69
N ALA A 83 20.47 8.90 -4.93
CA ALA A 83 21.16 8.63 -6.19
C ALA A 83 21.34 7.13 -6.44
N GLU A 84 21.65 6.35 -5.40
CA GLU A 84 21.73 4.89 -5.46
C GLU A 84 20.38 4.27 -5.82
N LEU A 85 19.29 4.70 -5.16
CA LEU A 85 17.94 4.20 -5.41
C LEU A 85 17.50 4.47 -6.86
N LEU A 86 17.74 5.68 -7.36
CA LEU A 86 17.42 6.07 -8.74
C LEU A 86 18.34 5.42 -9.78
N ALA A 87 19.51 4.91 -9.38
CA ALA A 87 20.42 4.18 -10.26
C ALA A 87 20.15 2.67 -10.29
N ASP A 88 19.43 2.13 -9.30
CA ASP A 88 19.15 0.70 -9.16
C ASP A 88 18.26 0.19 -10.31
N PRO A 89 18.79 -0.63 -11.23
CA PRO A 89 18.04 -1.10 -12.39
C PRO A 89 16.87 -2.02 -12.00
N LYS A 90 16.96 -2.72 -10.87
CA LYS A 90 15.89 -3.60 -10.37
C LYS A 90 14.70 -2.75 -9.92
N GLU A 91 14.96 -1.78 -9.05
CA GLU A 91 13.92 -0.91 -8.46
C GLU A 91 13.22 -0.09 -9.54
N ARG A 92 13.97 0.42 -10.52
CA ARG A 92 13.40 1.11 -11.68
C ARG A 92 12.53 0.20 -12.53
N ALA A 93 12.96 -1.03 -12.80
CA ALA A 93 12.20 -1.97 -13.61
C ALA A 93 10.86 -2.34 -12.93
N GLU A 94 10.89 -2.60 -11.62
CA GLU A 94 9.68 -2.84 -10.84
C GLU A 94 8.76 -1.60 -10.86
N HIS A 95 9.33 -0.40 -10.70
CA HIS A 95 8.55 0.84 -10.72
C HIS A 95 7.91 1.13 -12.09
N VAL A 96 8.61 0.89 -13.21
CA VAL A 96 8.03 1.00 -14.56
C VAL A 96 6.84 0.07 -14.72
N MET A 97 6.95 -1.18 -14.26
CA MET A 97 5.85 -2.13 -14.33
C MET A 97 4.61 -1.61 -13.58
N LEU A 98 4.80 -0.99 -12.42
CA LEU A 98 3.69 -0.40 -11.65
C LEU A 98 3.10 0.85 -12.31
N ILE A 99 3.93 1.68 -12.95
CA ILE A 99 3.45 2.80 -13.77
C ILE A 99 2.58 2.28 -14.90
N ASP A 100 3.04 1.26 -15.63
CA ASP A 100 2.30 0.70 -16.77
C ASP A 100 0.98 0.06 -16.33
N LEU A 101 0.97 -0.62 -15.18
CA LEU A 101 -0.26 -1.11 -14.59
C LEU A 101 -1.19 0.04 -14.20
N GLY A 102 -0.67 1.09 -13.57
CA GLY A 102 -1.44 2.28 -13.22
C GLY A 102 -2.05 2.96 -14.45
N ARG A 103 -1.28 3.10 -15.53
CA ARG A 103 -1.76 3.63 -16.83
C ARG A 103 -2.83 2.73 -17.44
N ASN A 104 -2.67 1.41 -17.34
CA ASN A 104 -3.66 0.45 -17.82
C ASN A 104 -4.97 0.56 -17.01
N ASP A 105 -4.88 0.67 -15.69
CA ASP A 105 -6.02 0.76 -14.78
C ASP A 105 -6.79 2.08 -14.99
N VAL A 106 -6.09 3.22 -15.01
CA VAL A 106 -6.69 4.55 -15.29
C VAL A 106 -7.24 4.60 -16.72
N GLY A 107 -6.53 4.04 -17.70
CA GLY A 107 -6.92 4.06 -19.12
C GLY A 107 -8.26 3.37 -19.41
N ARG A 108 -8.71 2.43 -18.57
CA ARG A 108 -10.04 1.81 -18.71
C ARG A 108 -11.18 2.80 -18.52
N VAL A 109 -11.00 3.77 -17.62
CA VAL A 109 -12.05 4.71 -17.18
C VAL A 109 -11.81 6.15 -17.62
N ALA A 110 -10.61 6.47 -18.10
CA ALA A 110 -10.25 7.80 -18.56
C ALA A 110 -10.64 8.06 -20.02
N ARG A 111 -10.85 9.33 -20.38
CA ARG A 111 -11.04 9.78 -21.76
C ARG A 111 -9.79 9.45 -22.59
N THR A 112 -9.99 9.00 -23.82
CA THR A 112 -8.89 8.69 -24.75
C THR A 112 -7.93 9.88 -24.85
N GLY A 113 -6.63 9.61 -24.69
CA GLY A 113 -5.57 10.62 -24.77
C GLY A 113 -5.43 11.50 -23.53
N SER A 114 -6.19 11.27 -22.45
CA SER A 114 -6.09 12.07 -21.21
C SER A 114 -5.22 11.46 -20.11
N VAL A 115 -4.71 10.24 -20.30
CA VAL A 115 -3.85 9.58 -19.32
C VAL A 115 -2.44 10.11 -19.43
N GLU A 116 -1.97 10.76 -18.37
CA GLU A 116 -0.68 11.44 -18.31
C GLU A 116 0.09 11.00 -17.07
N LEU A 117 1.41 11.05 -17.18
CA LEU A 117 2.33 10.83 -16.07
C LEU A 117 2.78 12.20 -15.57
N THR A 118 2.12 12.74 -14.54
CA THR A 118 2.37 14.10 -14.03
C THR A 118 3.61 14.17 -13.13
N ALA A 119 4.02 13.04 -12.56
CA ALA A 119 5.31 12.85 -11.90
C ALA A 119 5.92 11.51 -12.32
N ASN A 120 7.22 11.50 -12.64
CA ASN A 120 7.92 10.31 -13.13
C ASN A 120 9.19 10.05 -12.33
N MET A 121 9.25 8.91 -11.66
CA MET A 121 10.38 8.42 -10.87
C MET A 121 11.02 9.49 -9.96
N ILE A 122 10.19 10.26 -9.27
CA ILE A 122 10.67 11.23 -8.28
C ILE A 122 10.91 10.53 -6.95
N VAL A 123 11.81 11.04 -6.11
CA VAL A 123 12.00 10.52 -4.76
C VAL A 123 11.18 11.30 -3.74
N GLU A 124 10.30 10.61 -3.03
CA GLU A 124 9.60 11.15 -1.87
C GLU A 124 10.26 10.68 -0.57
N ARG A 125 10.45 11.61 0.35
CA ARG A 125 11.06 11.37 1.66
C ARG A 125 9.99 11.30 2.74
N TYR A 126 9.98 10.19 3.47
CA TYR A 126 9.20 9.97 4.67
C TYR A 126 10.10 10.06 5.91
N SER A 127 9.53 9.88 7.11
CA SER A 127 10.27 10.02 8.37
C SER A 127 11.49 9.10 8.46
N HIS A 128 11.36 7.85 8.01
CA HIS A 128 12.40 6.82 8.18
C HIS A 128 12.92 6.24 6.87
N VAL A 129 12.21 6.47 5.76
CA VAL A 129 12.50 5.90 4.44
C VAL A 129 12.27 6.92 3.33
N MET A 130 12.76 6.60 2.14
CA MET A 130 12.43 7.28 0.89
C MET A 130 12.00 6.26 -0.17
N HIS A 131 11.15 6.69 -1.10
CA HIS A 131 10.59 5.84 -2.14
C HIS A 131 10.64 6.50 -3.53
N ILE A 132 10.71 5.68 -4.58
CA ILE A 132 10.44 6.12 -5.95
C ILE A 132 8.91 6.23 -6.10
N VAL A 133 8.45 7.39 -6.53
CA VAL A 133 7.03 7.69 -6.70
C VAL A 133 6.78 8.19 -8.11
N SER A 134 5.64 7.83 -8.65
CA SER A 134 5.11 8.43 -9.87
C SER A 134 3.64 8.69 -9.72
N GLU A 135 3.09 9.54 -10.59
CA GLU A 135 1.70 9.93 -10.54
C GLU A 135 1.08 9.77 -11.92
N VAL A 136 0.05 8.95 -11.98
CA VAL A 136 -0.75 8.69 -13.19
C VAL A 136 -2.09 9.37 -13.00
N VAL A 137 -2.41 10.31 -13.88
CA VAL A 137 -3.65 11.07 -13.87
C VAL A 137 -4.43 10.81 -15.14
N GLY A 138 -5.75 10.69 -15.05
CA GLY A 138 -6.64 10.62 -16.21
C GLY A 138 -7.93 11.40 -15.97
N LYS A 139 -8.53 11.92 -17.04
CA LYS A 139 -9.84 12.59 -16.97
C LYS A 139 -10.94 11.54 -17.08
N LEU A 140 -11.81 11.42 -16.08
CA LEU A 140 -12.91 10.46 -16.06
C LEU A 140 -13.83 10.67 -17.28
N LYS A 141 -14.28 9.56 -17.89
CA LYS A 141 -15.32 9.61 -18.93
C LYS A 141 -16.62 10.12 -18.32
N SER A 142 -17.38 10.92 -19.06
CA SER A 142 -18.57 11.62 -18.55
C SER A 142 -19.74 10.71 -18.19
N ASP A 143 -19.73 9.47 -18.65
CA ASP A 143 -20.73 8.44 -18.43
C ASP A 143 -20.37 7.46 -17.31
N LEU A 144 -19.22 7.65 -16.65
CA LEU A 144 -18.73 6.78 -15.57
C LEU A 144 -18.76 7.49 -14.22
N ASN A 145 -18.83 6.70 -13.16
CA ASN A 145 -18.81 7.17 -11.77
C ASN A 145 -17.63 6.54 -10.98
N PHE A 146 -17.52 6.87 -9.70
CA PHE A 146 -16.46 6.34 -8.85
C PHE A 146 -16.46 4.80 -8.73
N MET A 147 -17.61 4.12 -8.77
CA MET A 147 -17.63 2.66 -8.70
C MET A 147 -16.99 2.01 -9.93
N ASP A 148 -17.09 2.64 -11.10
CA ASP A 148 -16.37 2.19 -12.30
C ASP A 148 -14.86 2.38 -12.11
N VAL A 149 -14.44 3.50 -11.52
CA VAL A 149 -13.05 3.79 -11.16
C VAL A 149 -12.52 2.74 -10.18
N PHE A 150 -13.25 2.49 -9.09
CA PHE A 150 -12.88 1.51 -8.08
C PHE A 150 -12.75 0.10 -8.68
N ARG A 151 -13.71 -0.33 -9.52
CA ARG A 151 -13.64 -1.63 -10.21
C ARG A 151 -12.44 -1.73 -11.14
N ALA A 152 -12.04 -0.63 -11.77
CA ALA A 152 -10.91 -0.62 -12.69
C ALA A 152 -9.56 -0.65 -11.96
N THR A 153 -9.44 -0.04 -10.78
CA THR A 153 -8.17 0.08 -10.06
C THR A 153 -7.98 -0.98 -8.98
N PHE A 154 -9.07 -1.53 -8.44
CA PHE A 154 -9.04 -2.51 -7.36
C PHE A 154 -8.83 -3.95 -7.86
N PRO A 155 -8.08 -4.78 -7.11
CA PRO A 155 -7.11 -4.41 -6.07
C PRO A 155 -5.82 -3.84 -6.68
N ALA A 156 -5.01 -3.20 -5.85
CA ALA A 156 -3.73 -2.63 -6.28
C ALA A 156 -2.77 -3.71 -6.81
N GLY A 157 -2.01 -3.38 -7.86
CA GLY A 157 -0.96 -4.24 -8.40
C GLY A 157 0.15 -4.55 -7.41
N THR A 158 0.53 -3.56 -6.61
CA THR A 158 1.52 -3.65 -5.54
C THR A 158 1.14 -4.67 -4.46
N LEU A 159 -0.12 -5.10 -4.40
CA LEU A 159 -0.60 -6.12 -3.47
C LEU A 159 -1.08 -7.39 -4.17
N THR A 160 -1.00 -7.48 -5.49
CA THR A 160 -1.39 -8.69 -6.22
C THR A 160 -0.24 -9.23 -7.06
N GLY A 161 0.13 -8.52 -8.11
CA GLY A 161 1.18 -8.89 -9.05
C GLY A 161 0.78 -8.62 -10.50
N ALA A 162 1.59 -9.13 -11.42
CA ALA A 162 1.41 -8.92 -12.85
C ALA A 162 1.62 -10.23 -13.63
N PRO A 163 0.72 -10.63 -14.54
CA PRO A 163 -0.63 -10.08 -14.75
C PRO A 163 -1.56 -10.26 -13.54
N LYS A 164 -2.37 -9.25 -13.22
CA LYS A 164 -3.17 -9.13 -11.98
C LYS A 164 -4.05 -10.35 -11.71
N VAL A 165 -4.83 -10.79 -12.69
CA VAL A 165 -5.77 -11.93 -12.54
C VAL A 165 -5.04 -13.22 -12.20
N ARG A 166 -4.00 -13.58 -12.97
CA ARG A 166 -3.25 -14.81 -12.70
C ARG A 166 -2.49 -14.74 -11.37
N ALA A 167 -1.99 -13.57 -10.97
CA ALA A 167 -1.37 -13.40 -9.67
C ALA A 167 -2.37 -13.64 -8.52
N MET A 168 -3.62 -13.16 -8.64
CA MET A 168 -4.66 -13.41 -7.64
C MET A 168 -5.08 -14.89 -7.54
N GLU A 169 -5.09 -15.61 -8.66
CA GLU A 169 -5.32 -17.07 -8.64
C GLU A 169 -4.23 -17.79 -7.84
N ILE A 170 -2.96 -17.47 -8.09
CA ILE A 170 -1.82 -18.03 -7.34
C ILE A 170 -1.89 -17.66 -5.86
N ILE A 171 -2.24 -16.42 -5.53
CA ILE A 171 -2.47 -15.99 -4.13
C ILE A 171 -3.53 -16.89 -3.47
N THR A 172 -4.61 -17.18 -4.18
CA THR A 172 -5.70 -18.04 -3.68
C THR A 172 -5.26 -19.49 -3.51
N GLU A 173 -4.38 -19.99 -4.40
CA GLU A 173 -3.81 -21.34 -4.32
C GLU A 173 -2.84 -21.49 -3.13
N LEU A 174 -2.09 -20.44 -2.78
CA LEU A 174 -0.98 -20.51 -1.82
C LEU A 174 -1.31 -19.99 -0.42
N GLU A 175 -2.17 -18.97 -0.28
CA GLU A 175 -2.50 -18.40 1.04
C GLU A 175 -3.54 -19.25 1.76
N THR A 176 -3.25 -19.59 3.02
CA THR A 176 -4.11 -20.46 3.84
C THR A 176 -5.34 -19.76 4.39
N VAL A 177 -5.42 -18.44 4.28
CA VAL A 177 -6.49 -17.61 4.84
C VAL A 177 -6.88 -16.51 3.85
N LYS A 178 -8.16 -16.14 3.83
CA LYS A 178 -8.60 -14.95 3.09
C LYS A 178 -7.96 -13.69 3.69
N ARG A 179 -7.55 -12.77 2.82
CA ARG A 179 -6.93 -11.49 3.21
C ARG A 179 -7.86 -10.54 3.96
N GLY A 180 -9.17 -10.63 3.72
CA GLY A 180 -10.14 -9.74 4.34
C GLY A 180 -9.83 -8.28 4.01
N VAL A 181 -9.57 -7.46 5.03
CA VAL A 181 -9.19 -6.05 4.86
C VAL A 181 -7.81 -5.90 4.20
N TYR A 182 -6.87 -6.83 4.40
CA TYR A 182 -5.50 -6.69 3.90
C TYR A 182 -5.43 -6.63 2.36
N GLY A 183 -4.73 -5.62 1.84
CA GLY A 183 -4.67 -5.34 0.40
C GLY A 183 -6.00 -4.83 -0.19
N GLY A 184 -6.99 -4.60 0.67
CA GLY A 184 -8.24 -3.91 0.38
C GLY A 184 -8.07 -2.40 0.28
N ALA A 185 -9.15 -1.67 0.52
CA ALA A 185 -9.19 -0.21 0.45
C ALA A 185 -9.80 0.39 1.72
N VAL A 186 -9.26 1.51 2.19
CA VAL A 186 -9.81 2.28 3.32
C VAL A 186 -9.81 3.76 2.96
N GLY A 187 -10.93 4.44 3.17
CA GLY A 187 -11.08 5.86 2.86
C GLY A 187 -12.54 6.27 2.82
N TYR A 188 -12.87 7.26 2.00
CA TYR A 188 -14.24 7.75 1.84
C TYR A 188 -14.69 7.73 0.39
N TRP A 189 -16.01 7.68 0.21
CA TRP A 189 -16.73 7.99 -1.02
C TRP A 189 -17.88 8.91 -0.65
N GLY A 190 -17.86 10.13 -1.19
CA GLY A 190 -18.80 11.20 -0.88
C GLY A 190 -20.02 11.20 -1.80
N TRP A 191 -21.08 11.90 -1.38
CA TRP A 191 -22.30 12.09 -2.16
C TRP A 191 -22.10 12.83 -3.49
N ASN A 192 -20.99 13.54 -3.62
CA ASN A 192 -20.56 14.23 -4.85
C ASN A 192 -19.77 13.32 -5.81
N ASP A 193 -19.73 12.01 -5.53
CA ASP A 193 -18.96 11.01 -6.26
C ASP A 193 -17.43 11.19 -6.20
N GLU A 194 -16.96 12.05 -5.29
CA GLU A 194 -15.53 12.16 -5.00
C GLU A 194 -15.12 11.13 -3.95
N ALA A 195 -13.93 10.58 -4.11
CA ALA A 195 -13.41 9.55 -3.24
C ALA A 195 -11.89 9.64 -3.10
N ASP A 196 -11.41 9.23 -1.93
CA ASP A 196 -9.99 9.10 -1.65
C ASP A 196 -9.79 7.83 -0.84
N LEU A 197 -9.17 6.82 -1.47
CA LEU A 197 -8.96 5.51 -0.88
C LEU A 197 -7.46 5.22 -0.79
N ALA A 198 -7.02 4.82 0.39
CA ALA A 198 -5.72 4.21 0.64
C ALA A 198 -5.78 2.69 0.45
N ILE A 199 -4.65 2.07 0.12
CA ILE A 199 -4.53 0.62 0.20
C ILE A 199 -4.48 0.22 1.68
N ALA A 200 -5.19 -0.82 2.05
CA ALA A 200 -5.22 -1.37 3.39
C ALA A 200 -3.97 -2.21 3.69
N ILE A 201 -2.83 -1.53 3.85
CA ILE A 201 -1.54 -2.07 4.28
C ILE A 201 -1.03 -1.33 5.51
N ARG A 202 -0.09 -1.96 6.21
CA ARG A 202 0.37 -1.49 7.54
C ARG A 202 -0.84 -1.27 8.46
N THR A 203 -1.73 -2.26 8.42
CA THR A 203 -3.01 -2.29 9.13
C THR A 203 -3.02 -3.44 10.14
N ALA A 204 -3.49 -3.17 11.34
CA ALA A 204 -3.88 -4.16 12.32
C ALA A 204 -5.41 -4.28 12.37
N ILE A 205 -5.89 -5.51 12.51
CA ILE A 205 -7.31 -5.83 12.72
C ILE A 205 -7.46 -6.43 14.10
N VAL A 206 -8.26 -5.81 14.96
CA VAL A 206 -8.63 -6.38 16.26
C VAL A 206 -10.01 -6.99 16.15
N LYS A 207 -10.13 -8.28 16.45
CA LYS A 207 -11.38 -9.04 16.39
C LYS A 207 -11.30 -10.27 17.29
N ASP A 208 -12.39 -10.63 17.95
CA ASP A 208 -12.52 -11.87 18.74
C ASP A 208 -11.37 -12.08 19.77
N GLY A 209 -10.92 -10.99 20.41
CA GLY A 209 -9.81 -11.01 21.38
C GLY A 209 -8.42 -11.25 20.78
N GLN A 210 -8.30 -11.17 19.46
CA GLN A 210 -7.05 -11.32 18.71
C GLN A 210 -6.72 -10.02 17.98
N LEU A 211 -5.43 -9.75 17.81
CA LEU A 211 -4.91 -8.75 16.91
C LEU A 211 -4.21 -9.44 15.75
N HIS A 212 -4.58 -9.08 14.53
CA HIS A 212 -4.02 -9.61 13.29
C HIS A 212 -3.22 -8.54 12.57
N VAL A 213 -2.01 -8.89 12.12
CA VAL A 213 -1.20 -8.08 11.21
C VAL A 213 -0.83 -8.94 10.01
N GLN A 214 -0.90 -8.36 8.81
CA GLN A 214 -0.59 -9.05 7.57
C GLN A 214 0.35 -8.21 6.70
N ALA A 215 1.31 -8.88 6.05
CA ALA A 215 2.24 -8.27 5.11
C ALA A 215 2.64 -9.25 4.01
N ALA A 216 2.95 -8.72 2.83
CA ALA A 216 3.35 -9.46 1.64
C ALA A 216 4.73 -9.06 1.13
N GLY A 217 5.41 -10.03 0.53
CA GLY A 217 6.65 -9.87 -0.22
C GLY A 217 6.39 -10.09 -1.70
N GLY A 218 7.07 -9.31 -2.55
CA GLY A 218 6.91 -9.34 -3.99
C GLY A 218 7.84 -10.37 -4.60
N VAL A 219 7.31 -11.54 -4.96
CA VAL A 219 8.11 -12.62 -5.53
C VAL A 219 8.28 -12.42 -7.03
N VAL A 220 9.53 -12.27 -7.45
CA VAL A 220 9.99 -12.26 -8.85
C VAL A 220 10.94 -13.42 -9.11
N ALA A 221 11.41 -13.59 -10.36
CA ALA A 221 12.24 -14.73 -10.76
C ALA A 221 13.52 -14.90 -9.92
N ASP A 222 14.15 -13.78 -9.54
CA ASP A 222 15.42 -13.76 -8.78
C ASP A 222 15.20 -13.53 -7.27
N SER A 223 13.97 -13.66 -6.77
CA SER A 223 13.68 -13.51 -5.35
C SER A 223 14.35 -14.61 -4.53
N VAL A 224 14.92 -14.22 -3.39
CA VAL A 224 15.52 -15.15 -2.41
C VAL A 224 14.51 -15.36 -1.28
N PRO A 225 13.98 -16.58 -1.05
CA PRO A 225 12.88 -16.82 -0.12
C PRO A 225 13.09 -16.24 1.29
N GLU A 226 14.29 -16.37 1.85
CA GLU A 226 14.62 -15.86 3.19
C GLU A 226 14.61 -14.34 3.25
N LEU A 227 14.95 -13.65 2.15
CA LEU A 227 14.92 -12.20 2.07
C LEU A 227 13.47 -11.69 1.97
N GLU A 228 12.63 -12.34 1.17
CA GLU A 228 11.20 -12.01 1.06
C GLU A 228 10.48 -12.20 2.41
N TRP A 229 10.79 -13.29 3.12
CA TRP A 229 10.27 -13.51 4.47
C TRP A 229 10.74 -12.41 5.43
N LYS A 230 12.04 -12.06 5.44
CA LYS A 230 12.56 -10.96 6.28
C LYS A 230 11.87 -9.63 5.94
N GLU A 231 11.60 -9.37 4.67
CA GLU A 231 10.91 -8.17 4.23
C GLU A 231 9.50 -8.08 4.82
N THR A 232 8.71 -9.16 4.78
CA THR A 232 7.37 -9.17 5.40
C THR A 232 7.43 -8.89 6.91
N MET A 233 8.41 -9.46 7.62
CA MET A 233 8.63 -9.20 9.04
C MET A 233 9.03 -7.73 9.30
N ASN A 234 9.86 -7.15 8.44
CA ASN A 234 10.22 -5.73 8.49
C ASN A 234 9.01 -4.84 8.22
N LYS A 235 8.12 -5.24 7.32
CA LYS A 235 6.86 -4.54 7.03
C LYS A 235 5.91 -4.53 8.25
N CYS A 236 5.94 -5.57 9.08
CA CYS A 236 5.13 -5.62 10.30
C CYS A 236 5.76 -4.90 11.51
N ARG A 237 7.06 -4.61 11.48
CA ARG A 237 7.85 -4.13 12.65
C ARG A 237 7.26 -2.89 13.34
N ALA A 238 6.81 -1.91 12.57
CA ALA A 238 6.22 -0.68 13.13
C ALA A 238 4.94 -0.98 13.92
N LEU A 239 4.07 -1.85 13.40
CA LEU A 239 2.86 -2.29 14.10
C LEU A 239 3.20 -3.11 15.35
N PHE A 240 4.21 -3.98 15.29
CA PHE A 240 4.62 -4.73 16.49
C PHE A 240 5.06 -3.82 17.62
N ARG A 241 5.85 -2.78 17.32
CA ARG A 241 6.25 -1.78 18.31
C ARG A 241 5.04 -1.02 18.86
N ALA A 242 4.13 -0.59 17.99
CA ALA A 242 2.90 0.08 18.41
C ALA A 242 2.02 -0.80 19.33
N VAL A 243 1.92 -2.10 19.04
CA VAL A 243 1.19 -3.06 19.88
C VAL A 243 1.91 -3.28 21.21
N GLN A 244 3.23 -3.39 21.22
CA GLN A 244 4.01 -3.51 22.46
C GLN A 244 3.83 -2.28 23.36
N GLU A 245 3.88 -1.07 22.79
CA GLU A 245 3.62 0.17 23.51
C GLU A 245 2.20 0.21 24.09
N ALA A 246 1.19 -0.09 23.28
CA ALA A 246 -0.21 -0.11 23.72
C ALA A 246 -0.46 -1.11 24.86
N VAL A 247 0.13 -2.31 24.79
CA VAL A 247 0.04 -3.33 25.86
C VAL A 247 0.83 -2.91 27.10
N GLY A 248 1.89 -2.11 26.95
CA GLY A 248 2.68 -1.53 28.04
C GLY A 248 2.01 -0.36 28.78
N GLY A 249 0.86 0.15 28.31
CA GLY A 249 0.08 1.19 28.98
C GLY A 249 0.21 2.62 28.43
N LEU A 250 0.38 2.77 27.10
CA LEU A 250 0.56 4.06 26.39
C LEU A 250 -0.70 4.59 25.69
#